data_AF-A0A9D2W2G3-F1
#
_entry.id   AF-A0A9D2W2G3-F1
#
_cell.length_a   1.000
_cell.length_b   1.000
_cell.length_c   1.000
_cell.angle_alpha   90.00
_cell.angle_beta   90.00
_cell.angle_gamma   90.00
#
_symmetry.space_group_name_H-M   'P 1'
#
loop_
_entity.id
_entity.type
_entity.pdbx_description
1 polymer ?
#
loop_
_entity_poly.entity_id
_entity_poly.type
_entity_poly.pdbx_seq_one_letter_code
_entity_poly.pdbx_strand_id
1 'polypeptide(L)'
;MPTCAGSVFTTCSQPDKPGWLNRMRIRFTEMPACHQILRVSTWIHTSNGVVSERNMQVEHQGRVIAQASTVWACINYEKRSPEHILLPYPEYLMRADLSLEVPRAARIRQPQQTELLREYRVAFSDIDAMGHVNNIKYTQWILDSIPYETALGITRGEIEVNFLAELHQGDRVRIEQGETSEGTTFVIRRMEDDRPAFLSRYCPL
;
A
#
# COMPACT_ATOMS: atom_id res chain seq x y z
N MET A 1 -29.83 -14.01 -10.04
CA MET A 1 -28.69 -13.05 -10.07
C MET A 1 -27.85 -13.32 -8.84
N PRO A 2 -26.61 -13.82 -8.95
CA PRO A 2 -25.80 -14.05 -7.76
C PRO A 2 -25.19 -12.72 -7.34
N THR A 3 -25.54 -12.30 -6.14
CA THR A 3 -24.88 -11.26 -5.35
C THR A 3 -23.41 -11.62 -5.16
N CYS A 4 -22.50 -10.76 -5.62
CA CYS A 4 -21.09 -10.78 -5.18
C CYS A 4 -21.05 -10.49 -3.69
N ALA A 5 -21.05 -11.55 -2.87
CA ALA A 5 -20.65 -11.46 -1.48
C ALA A 5 -19.18 -11.06 -1.47
N GLY A 6 -18.86 -9.89 -0.90
CA GLY A 6 -17.50 -9.49 -0.64
C GLY A 6 -16.83 -10.55 0.21
N SER A 7 -15.88 -11.29 -0.38
CA SER A 7 -15.07 -12.25 0.36
C SER A 7 -14.19 -11.49 1.34
N VAL A 8 -14.55 -11.61 2.62
CA VAL A 8 -13.78 -11.09 3.76
C VAL A 8 -12.38 -11.72 3.77
N PHE A 9 -11.41 -10.90 4.18
CA PHE A 9 -9.99 -11.18 4.38
C PHE A 9 -9.74 -12.42 5.25
N THR A 10 -9.71 -13.63 4.70
CA THR A 10 -9.26 -14.80 5.48
C THR A 10 -8.71 -15.91 4.60
N THR A 11 -7.53 -15.67 4.03
CA THR A 11 -6.77 -16.72 3.31
C THR A 11 -5.48 -17.10 4.01
N CYS A 12 -5.13 -16.39 5.07
CA CYS A 12 -4.50 -17.06 6.20
C CYS A 12 -5.59 -17.61 7.09
N SER A 13 -5.88 -18.89 6.88
CA SER A 13 -6.95 -19.67 7.50
C SER A 13 -6.77 -19.95 9.01
N GLN A 14 -5.91 -19.19 9.69
CA GLN A 14 -5.73 -19.25 11.13
C GLN A 14 -5.80 -17.82 11.69
N PRO A 15 -6.57 -17.56 12.76
CA PRO A 15 -6.64 -16.27 13.44
C PRO A 15 -5.27 -15.68 13.80
N ASP A 16 -4.27 -16.55 13.98
CA ASP A 16 -2.95 -16.20 14.50
C ASP A 16 -1.91 -15.83 13.42
N LYS A 17 -2.30 -15.80 12.13
CA LYS A 17 -1.36 -15.59 11.01
C LYS A 17 -1.86 -14.60 9.94
N PRO A 18 -2.36 -13.40 10.23
CA PRO A 18 -2.94 -12.53 9.20
C PRO A 18 -1.93 -12.15 8.10
N GLY A 19 -2.45 -11.92 6.89
CA GLY A 19 -1.64 -11.45 5.77
C GLY A 19 -1.26 -9.99 5.95
N TRP A 20 0.04 -9.68 5.87
CA TRP A 20 0.56 -8.33 6.02
C TRP A 20 0.82 -7.70 4.65
N LEU A 21 0.24 -6.51 4.40
CA LEU A 21 0.53 -5.74 3.20
C LEU A 21 1.97 -5.23 3.28
N ASN A 22 2.85 -5.75 2.43
CA ASN A 22 4.28 -5.41 2.44
C ASN A 22 4.58 -4.28 1.45
N ARG A 23 4.02 -4.36 0.23
CA ARG A 23 4.30 -3.39 -0.84
C ARG A 23 3.08 -3.14 -1.70
N MET A 24 3.05 -1.95 -2.30
CA MET A 24 2.02 -1.55 -3.23
C MET A 24 2.63 -0.66 -4.31
N ARG A 25 2.17 -0.80 -5.55
CA ARG A 25 2.43 0.13 -6.64
C ARG A 25 1.12 0.44 -7.33
N ILE A 26 0.79 1.71 -7.42
CA ILE A 26 -0.41 2.24 -8.04
C ILE A 26 0.02 3.10 -9.22
N ARG A 27 -0.62 2.93 -10.37
CA ARG A 27 -0.56 3.87 -11.48
C ARG A 27 -1.97 4.39 -11.72
N PHE A 28 -2.11 5.71 -11.84
CA PHE A 28 -3.39 6.36 -12.12
C PHE A 28 -3.19 7.46 -13.15
N THR A 29 -4.06 7.49 -14.16
CA THR A 29 -3.97 8.42 -15.29
C THR A 29 -4.99 9.55 -15.19
N GLU A 30 -6.00 9.39 -14.35
CA GLU A 30 -7.08 10.34 -14.13
C GLU A 30 -7.66 10.17 -12.71
N MET A 31 -8.03 11.28 -12.08
CA MET A 31 -8.80 11.27 -10.84
C MET A 31 -10.30 11.32 -11.16
N PRO A 32 -11.11 10.40 -10.60
CA PRO A 32 -12.54 10.40 -10.85
C PRO A 32 -13.22 11.62 -10.23
N ALA A 33 -14.19 12.19 -10.93
CA ALA A 33 -15.02 13.27 -10.43
C ALA A 33 -16.12 12.75 -9.48
N CYS A 34 -16.67 13.66 -8.68
CA CYS A 34 -17.78 13.34 -7.78
C CYS A 34 -18.97 12.73 -8.56
N HIS A 35 -19.61 11.72 -7.96
CA HIS A 35 -20.74 10.97 -8.52
C HIS A 35 -20.47 10.10 -9.76
N GLN A 36 -19.22 9.97 -10.21
CA GLN A 36 -18.89 9.00 -11.26
C GLN A 36 -18.99 7.57 -10.75
N ILE A 37 -19.51 6.67 -11.60
CA ILE A 37 -19.59 5.24 -11.30
C ILE A 37 -18.31 4.57 -11.79
N LEU A 38 -17.60 3.94 -10.86
CA LEU A 38 -16.37 3.21 -11.13
C LEU A 38 -16.60 1.71 -11.04
N ARG A 39 -15.96 0.97 -11.92
CA ARG A 39 -15.83 -0.49 -11.80
C ARG A 39 -14.46 -0.80 -11.22
N VAL A 40 -14.44 -1.42 -10.06
CA VAL A 40 -13.21 -1.92 -9.43
C VAL A 40 -13.19 -3.43 -9.56
N SER A 41 -12.13 -3.94 -10.17
CA SER A 41 -11.86 -5.37 -10.32
C SER A 41 -10.62 -5.71 -9.50
N THR A 42 -10.63 -6.83 -8.77
CA THR A 42 -9.45 -7.34 -8.07
C THR A 42 -9.37 -8.85 -8.19
N TRP A 43 -8.15 -9.37 -8.27
CA TRP A 43 -7.87 -10.79 -8.37
C TRP A 43 -6.50 -11.09 -7.77
N ILE A 44 -6.29 -12.37 -7.45
CA ILE A 44 -4.99 -12.85 -6.99
C ILE A 44 -4.23 -13.26 -8.25
N HIS A 45 -3.12 -12.59 -8.52
CA HIS A 45 -2.30 -12.86 -9.70
C HIS A 45 -1.37 -14.05 -9.46
N THR A 46 -0.68 -14.04 -8.31
CA THR A 46 0.18 -15.16 -7.88
C THR A 46 0.07 -15.40 -6.38
N SER A 47 0.38 -16.62 -5.96
CA SER A 47 0.51 -16.99 -4.55
C SER A 47 1.60 -18.05 -4.42
N ASN A 48 2.82 -17.61 -4.12
CA ASN A 48 4.00 -18.45 -4.16
C ASN A 48 4.74 -18.40 -2.81
N GLY A 49 4.89 -19.56 -2.17
CA GLY A 49 5.67 -19.69 -0.94
C GLY A 49 5.11 -18.81 0.17
N VAL A 50 5.81 -17.72 0.51
CA VAL A 50 5.49 -16.81 1.62
C VAL A 50 4.78 -15.53 1.19
N VAL A 51 4.58 -15.32 -0.13
CA VAL A 51 4.06 -14.08 -0.70
C VAL A 51 2.88 -14.32 -1.64
N SER A 52 1.87 -13.48 -1.55
CA SER A 52 0.78 -13.38 -2.54
C SER A 52 0.79 -12.02 -3.22
N GLU A 53 0.58 -12.02 -4.53
CA GLU A 53 0.36 -10.82 -5.32
C GLU A 53 -1.11 -10.69 -5.66
N ARG A 54 -1.69 -9.55 -5.28
CA ARG A 54 -3.08 -9.19 -5.59
C ARG A 54 -3.08 -7.94 -6.45
N ASN A 55 -3.75 -8.05 -7.58
CA ASN A 55 -3.88 -6.99 -8.56
C ASN A 55 -5.26 -6.36 -8.49
N MET A 56 -5.32 -5.10 -8.89
CA MET A 56 -6.54 -4.30 -8.93
C MET A 56 -6.54 -3.43 -10.18
N GLN A 57 -7.72 -3.21 -10.73
CA GLN A 57 -7.97 -2.32 -11.86
C GLN A 57 -9.23 -1.50 -11.58
N VAL A 58 -9.16 -0.20 -11.88
CA VAL A 58 -10.26 0.74 -11.76
C VAL A 58 -10.59 1.27 -13.15
N GLU A 59 -11.86 1.15 -13.52
CA GLU A 59 -12.38 1.60 -14.80
C GLU A 59 -13.47 2.66 -14.60
N HIS A 60 -13.47 3.65 -15.49
CA HIS A 60 -14.53 4.62 -15.66
C HIS A 60 -15.00 4.58 -17.12
N GLN A 61 -16.29 4.32 -17.34
CA GLN A 61 -16.89 4.20 -18.69
C GLN A 61 -16.13 3.23 -19.62
N GLY A 62 -15.64 2.11 -19.08
CA GLY A 62 -14.90 1.09 -19.82
C GLY A 62 -13.44 1.44 -20.14
N ARG A 63 -12.94 2.59 -19.67
CA ARG A 63 -11.54 2.98 -19.76
C ARG A 63 -10.84 2.73 -18.43
N VAL A 64 -9.66 2.12 -18.47
CA VAL A 64 -8.82 1.94 -17.28
C VAL A 64 -8.23 3.29 -16.88
N ILE A 65 -8.54 3.73 -15.66
CA ILE A 65 -8.05 5.00 -15.09
C ILE A 65 -7.03 4.79 -13.98
N ALA A 66 -7.02 3.60 -13.36
CA ALA A 66 -5.99 3.22 -12.41
C ALA A 66 -5.77 1.70 -12.37
N GLN A 67 -4.56 1.30 -12.05
CA GLN A 67 -4.18 -0.08 -11.78
C GLN A 67 -3.28 -0.13 -10.56
N ALA A 68 -3.34 -1.22 -9.80
CA ALA A 68 -2.47 -1.41 -8.65
C ALA A 68 -2.02 -2.86 -8.51
N SER A 69 -0.73 -3.07 -8.23
CA SER A 69 -0.17 -4.33 -7.79
C SER A 69 0.15 -4.23 -6.30
N THR A 70 -0.30 -5.23 -5.52
CA THR A 70 -0.04 -5.32 -4.08
C THR A 70 0.61 -6.64 -3.72
N VAL A 71 1.59 -6.59 -2.83
CA VAL A 71 2.38 -7.73 -2.40
C VAL A 71 2.15 -7.94 -0.91
N TRP A 72 1.63 -9.11 -0.58
CA TRP A 72 1.23 -9.51 0.76
C TRP A 72 2.16 -10.61 1.25
N ALA A 73 2.70 -10.47 2.46
CA ALA A 73 3.51 -11.49 3.10
C ALA A 73 2.69 -12.22 4.17
N CYS A 74 2.80 -13.55 4.22
CA CYS A 74 2.31 -14.32 5.35
C CYS A 74 3.35 -14.25 6.47
N ILE A 75 2.96 -13.69 7.63
CA ILE A 75 3.83 -13.58 8.80
C ILE A 75 3.23 -14.39 9.95
N ASN A 76 4.08 -15.18 10.59
CA ASN A 76 3.76 -15.73 11.90
C ASN A 76 4.12 -14.68 12.96
N TYR A 77 3.11 -14.16 13.66
CA TYR A 77 3.28 -13.11 14.67
C TYR A 77 4.05 -13.59 15.91
N GLU A 78 3.88 -14.85 16.32
CA GLU A 78 4.61 -15.41 17.47
C GLU A 78 6.11 -15.49 17.20
N LYS A 79 6.49 -15.94 15.99
CA LYS A 79 7.89 -16.10 15.58
C LYS A 79 8.50 -14.85 14.95
N ARG A 80 7.68 -13.85 14.63
CA ARG A 80 8.04 -12.64 13.87
C ARG A 80 8.80 -12.96 12.57
N SER A 81 8.43 -14.04 11.89
CA SER A 81 9.11 -14.53 10.69
C SER A 81 8.14 -14.84 9.56
N PRO A 82 8.57 -14.73 8.28
CA PRO A 82 7.77 -15.17 7.15
C PRO A 82 7.50 -16.67 7.25
N GLU A 83 6.24 -17.06 7.07
CA GLU A 83 5.85 -18.47 6.96
C GLU A 83 5.22 -18.73 5.59
N HIS A 84 5.28 -19.98 5.14
CA HIS A 84 4.63 -20.39 3.91
C HIS A 84 3.12 -20.19 4.02
N ILE A 85 2.50 -19.75 2.93
CA ILE A 85 1.05 -19.75 2.76
C ILE A 85 0.62 -21.22 2.75
N LEU A 86 -0.02 -21.64 3.85
CA LEU A 86 -0.30 -23.05 4.13
C LEU A 86 -1.46 -23.61 3.29
N LEU A 87 -2.39 -22.77 2.87
CA LEU A 87 -3.50 -23.17 2.02
C LEU A 87 -3.45 -22.39 0.70
N PRO A 88 -3.49 -23.07 -0.46
CA PRO A 88 -3.64 -22.40 -1.73
C PRO A 88 -4.99 -21.69 -1.76
N TYR A 89 -5.02 -20.53 -2.41
CA TYR A 89 -6.27 -19.84 -2.67
C TYR A 89 -7.18 -20.69 -3.54
N PRO A 90 -8.52 -20.63 -3.35
CA PRO A 90 -9.46 -21.22 -4.29
C PRO A 90 -9.16 -20.79 -5.72
N GLU A 91 -9.16 -21.73 -6.67
CA GLU A 91 -8.77 -21.47 -8.07
C GLU A 91 -9.57 -20.33 -8.70
N TYR A 92 -10.85 -20.19 -8.37
CA TYR A 92 -11.71 -19.13 -8.90
C TYR A 92 -11.28 -17.70 -8.47
N LEU A 93 -10.47 -17.56 -7.41
CA LEU A 93 -9.89 -16.28 -6.99
C LEU A 93 -8.56 -15.97 -7.69
N MET A 94 -7.93 -16.98 -8.29
CA MET A 94 -6.65 -16.90 -8.98
C MET A 94 -6.87 -16.53 -10.45
N ARG A 95 -6.22 -15.46 -10.91
CA ARG A 95 -6.24 -15.01 -12.31
C ARG A 95 -4.84 -14.61 -12.74
N ALA A 96 -4.00 -15.62 -12.96
CA ALA A 96 -2.64 -15.45 -13.47
C ALA A 96 -2.61 -15.01 -14.95
N ASP A 97 -3.70 -15.24 -15.68
CA ASP A 97 -3.90 -14.86 -17.08
C ASP A 97 -4.08 -13.35 -17.28
N LEU A 98 -4.50 -12.64 -16.23
CA LEU A 98 -4.70 -11.19 -16.26
C LEU A 98 -3.42 -10.44 -15.84
N SER A 99 -2.86 -9.66 -16.76
CA SER A 99 -1.73 -8.77 -16.52
C SER A 99 -2.19 -7.32 -16.30
N LEU A 100 -1.33 -6.54 -15.62
CA LEU A 100 -1.46 -5.09 -15.52
C LEU A 100 -0.40 -4.41 -16.39
N GLU A 101 -0.65 -3.16 -16.79
CA GLU A 101 0.37 -2.30 -17.40
C GLU A 101 1.34 -1.77 -16.33
N VAL A 102 0.83 -1.54 -15.11
CA VAL A 102 1.68 -1.18 -13.98
C VAL A 102 2.54 -2.39 -13.56
N PRO A 103 3.86 -2.22 -13.37
CA PRO A 103 4.71 -3.30 -12.90
C PRO A 103 4.34 -3.78 -11.50
N ARG A 104 4.81 -4.99 -11.17
CA ARG A 104 4.74 -5.54 -9.82
C ARG A 104 5.39 -4.60 -8.80
N ALA A 105 4.79 -4.46 -7.62
CA ALA A 105 5.35 -3.64 -6.54
C ALA A 105 6.74 -4.12 -6.11
N ALA A 106 7.70 -3.20 -6.13
CA ALA A 106 9.12 -3.46 -5.86
C ALA A 106 9.59 -2.82 -4.55
N ARG A 107 10.84 -3.12 -4.17
CA ARG A 107 11.47 -2.47 -3.02
C ARG A 107 11.98 -1.09 -3.44
N ILE A 108 11.63 -0.06 -2.67
CA ILE A 108 12.06 1.32 -2.89
C ILE A 108 13.46 1.50 -2.32
N ARG A 109 14.32 2.18 -3.07
CA ARG A 109 15.64 2.61 -2.59
C ARG A 109 15.46 3.87 -1.75
N GLN A 110 16.05 3.89 -0.56
CA GLN A 110 16.04 5.11 0.25
C GLN A 110 16.90 6.20 -0.42
N PRO A 111 16.47 7.46 -0.38
CA PRO A 111 17.29 8.59 -0.82
C PRO A 111 18.53 8.72 0.09
N GLN A 112 19.64 9.22 -0.48
CA GLN A 112 20.89 9.43 0.27
C GLN A 112 20.79 10.60 1.25
N GLN A 113 19.99 11.60 0.89
CA GLN A 113 19.75 12.80 1.68
C GLN A 113 18.26 13.04 1.77
N THR A 114 17.81 13.48 2.94
CA THR A 114 16.42 13.82 3.19
C THR A 114 16.33 15.13 3.96
N GLU A 115 15.24 15.85 3.76
CA GLU A 115 14.84 17.01 4.55
C GLU A 115 13.63 16.63 5.43
N LEU A 116 13.58 17.20 6.63
CA LEU A 116 12.46 17.01 7.54
C LEU A 116 11.28 17.88 7.09
N LEU A 117 10.13 17.26 6.81
CA LEU A 117 8.89 17.97 6.52
C LEU A 117 8.06 18.21 7.80
N ARG A 118 7.93 17.17 8.64
CA ARG A 118 7.05 17.21 9.81
C ARG A 118 7.44 16.17 10.86
N GLU A 119 7.28 16.51 12.13
CA GLU A 119 7.15 15.52 13.20
C GLU A 119 5.68 15.22 13.48
N TYR A 120 5.35 13.95 13.71
CA TYR A 120 3.98 13.53 13.97
C TYR A 120 3.92 12.55 15.14
N ARG A 121 2.86 12.66 15.95
CA ARG A 121 2.56 11.71 17.01
C ARG A 121 1.29 10.98 16.64
N VAL A 122 1.38 9.65 16.54
CA VAL A 122 0.27 8.79 16.12
C VAL A 122 -0.94 9.01 17.03
N ALA A 123 -2.04 9.44 16.42
CA ALA A 123 -3.28 9.73 17.12
C ALA A 123 -4.15 8.47 17.22
N PHE A 124 -5.12 8.52 18.13
CA PHE A 124 -6.11 7.45 18.29
C PHE A 124 -6.87 7.16 16.98
N SER A 125 -7.23 8.20 16.22
CA SER A 125 -7.96 8.09 14.94
C SER A 125 -7.15 7.48 13.79
N ASP A 126 -5.86 7.25 14.00
CA ASP A 126 -5.00 6.62 12.99
C ASP A 126 -5.03 5.10 13.09
N ILE A 127 -5.52 4.57 14.22
CA ILE A 127 -5.49 3.16 14.55
C ILE A 127 -6.68 2.43 13.94
N ASP A 128 -6.41 1.30 13.29
CA ASP A 128 -7.42 0.40 12.76
C ASP A 128 -7.93 -0.60 13.80
N ALA A 129 -8.84 -1.48 13.39
CA ALA A 129 -9.43 -2.48 14.28
C ALA A 129 -8.40 -3.51 14.82
N MET A 130 -7.23 -3.63 14.19
CA MET A 130 -6.15 -4.54 14.61
C MET A 130 -5.16 -3.88 15.58
N GLY A 131 -5.35 -2.60 15.92
CA GLY A 131 -4.50 -1.90 16.88
C GLY A 131 -3.22 -1.31 16.26
N HIS A 132 -3.08 -1.35 14.94
CA HIS A 132 -1.98 -0.74 14.21
C HIS A 132 -2.46 0.50 13.47
N VAL A 133 -1.52 1.37 13.08
CA VAL A 133 -1.83 2.48 12.17
C VAL A 133 -2.36 1.93 10.84
N ASN A 134 -3.54 2.41 10.43
CA ASN A 134 -4.16 2.07 9.16
C ASN A 134 -3.24 2.45 7.98
N ASN A 135 -3.08 1.57 7.00
CA ASN A 135 -2.18 1.77 5.86
C ASN A 135 -2.43 3.08 5.07
N ILE A 136 -3.66 3.60 5.03
CA ILE A 136 -4.00 4.86 4.34
C ILE A 136 -3.43 6.08 5.08
N LYS A 137 -3.24 5.99 6.40
CA LYS A 137 -2.81 7.12 7.24
C LYS A 137 -1.41 7.60 6.92
N TYR A 138 -0.50 6.70 6.60
CA TYR A 138 0.86 7.07 6.18
C TYR A 138 0.85 8.00 4.96
N THR A 139 0.04 7.70 3.95
CA THR A 139 -0.12 8.56 2.77
C THR A 139 -0.81 9.87 3.11
N GLN A 140 -1.84 9.86 3.97
CA GLN A 140 -2.48 11.10 4.44
C GLN A 140 -1.48 12.02 5.15
N TRP A 141 -0.64 11.47 6.04
CA TRP A 141 0.37 12.26 6.74
C TRP A 141 1.40 12.89 5.78
N ILE A 142 1.77 12.17 4.71
CA ILE A 142 2.65 12.73 3.65
C ILE A 142 1.94 13.89 2.94
N LEU A 143 0.69 13.68 2.50
CA LEU A 143 -0.08 14.72 1.82
C LEU A 143 -0.27 15.96 2.69
N ASP A 144 -0.49 15.77 4.00
CA ASP A 144 -0.61 16.87 4.96
C ASP A 144 0.72 17.59 5.23
N SER A 145 1.86 17.00 4.84
CA SER A 145 3.21 17.53 5.09
C SER A 145 3.82 18.28 3.90
N ILE A 146 3.18 18.24 2.73
CA ILE A 146 3.61 18.97 1.53
C ILE A 146 2.72 20.21 1.29
N PRO A 147 3.16 21.19 0.48
CA PRO A 147 2.32 22.35 0.14
C PRO A 147 0.98 21.93 -0.46
N TYR A 148 -0.07 22.67 -0.11
CA TYR A 148 -1.45 22.40 -0.53
C TYR A 148 -1.60 22.34 -2.05
N GLU A 149 -0.97 23.28 -2.76
CA GLU A 149 -0.98 23.38 -4.21
C GLU A 149 -0.30 22.17 -4.86
N THR A 150 0.80 21.69 -4.26
CA THR A 150 1.48 20.47 -4.71
C THR A 150 0.57 19.26 -4.54
N ALA A 151 -0.08 19.11 -3.38
CA ALA A 151 -0.99 17.99 -3.12
C ALA A 151 -2.19 18.00 -4.08
N LEU A 152 -2.81 19.16 -4.32
CA LEU A 152 -3.90 19.32 -5.28
C LEU A 152 -3.47 19.06 -6.74
N GLY A 153 -2.22 19.34 -7.08
CA GLY A 153 -1.67 19.11 -8.42
C GLY A 153 -1.52 17.64 -8.78
N ILE A 154 -1.58 16.72 -7.80
CA ILE A 154 -1.48 15.28 -8.02
C ILE A 154 -2.79 14.76 -8.62
N THR A 155 -2.83 14.71 -9.95
CA THR A 155 -4.01 14.26 -10.72
C THR A 155 -3.74 13.00 -11.55
N ARG A 156 -2.47 12.66 -11.76
CA ARG A 156 -1.98 11.46 -12.44
C ARG A 156 -0.55 11.17 -12.01
N GLY A 157 -0.18 9.90 -11.97
CA GLY A 157 1.13 9.51 -11.45
C GLY A 157 1.25 8.03 -11.18
N GLU A 158 2.41 7.68 -10.63
CA GLU A 158 2.65 6.41 -9.96
C GLU A 158 3.02 6.65 -8.50
N ILE A 159 2.45 5.83 -7.62
CA ILE A 159 2.77 5.79 -6.20
C ILE A 159 3.26 4.40 -5.88
N GLU A 160 4.49 4.30 -5.39
CA GLU A 160 5.05 3.06 -4.83
C GLU A 160 5.14 3.18 -3.32
N VAL A 161 4.83 2.10 -2.61
CA VAL A 161 4.82 2.05 -1.14
C VAL A 161 5.52 0.79 -0.65
N ASN A 162 6.32 0.92 0.40
CA ASN A 162 6.81 -0.19 1.21
C ASN A 162 6.45 0.03 2.68
N PHE A 163 5.74 -0.93 3.26
CA PHE A 163 5.44 -1.00 4.70
C PHE A 163 6.55 -1.81 5.37
N LEU A 164 7.33 -1.17 6.25
CA LEU A 164 8.55 -1.75 6.83
C LEU A 164 8.38 -2.12 8.31
N ALA A 165 7.55 -1.38 9.04
CA ALA A 165 7.21 -1.67 10.43
C ALA A 165 5.80 -1.18 10.76
N GLU A 166 5.14 -1.86 11.69
CA GLU A 166 3.87 -1.42 12.27
C GLU A 166 4.14 -0.29 13.27
N LEU A 167 3.25 0.71 13.28
CA LEU A 167 3.21 1.80 14.26
C LEU A 167 1.96 1.68 15.13
N HIS A 168 2.04 2.19 16.35
CA HIS A 168 1.00 2.13 17.35
C HIS A 168 0.67 3.52 17.89
N GLN A 169 -0.44 3.59 18.63
CA GLN A 169 -0.90 4.84 19.25
C GLN A 169 0.21 5.45 20.12
N GLY A 170 0.47 6.74 19.91
CA GLY A 170 1.44 7.49 20.70
C GLY A 170 2.87 7.43 20.21
N ASP A 171 3.20 6.55 19.25
CA ASP A 171 4.49 6.54 18.57
C ASP A 171 4.79 7.92 17.98
N ARG A 172 6.08 8.30 17.98
CA ARG A 172 6.54 9.56 17.40
C ARG A 172 7.36 9.27 16.16
N VAL A 173 7.05 9.96 15.07
CA VAL A 173 7.69 9.78 13.76
C VAL A 173 8.11 11.10 13.14
N ARG A 174 9.13 11.02 12.27
CA ARG A 174 9.56 12.09 11.39
C ARG A 174 9.16 11.73 9.96
N ILE A 175 8.50 12.66 9.29
CA ILE A 175 8.14 12.57 7.87
C ILE A 175 9.18 13.39 7.14
N GLU A 176 9.90 12.74 6.25
CA GLU A 176 11.03 13.30 5.53
C GLU A 176 10.83 13.13 4.02
N GLN A 177 11.40 14.04 3.24
CA GLN A 177 11.39 14.00 1.79
C GLN A 177 12.82 13.96 1.25
N GLY A 178 13.05 13.22 0.18
CA GLY A 178 14.30 13.24 -0.56
C GLY A 178 14.08 12.87 -2.01
N GLU A 179 15.08 13.13 -2.85
CA GLU A 179 15.02 12.85 -4.28
C GLU A 179 15.81 11.59 -4.63
N THR A 180 15.29 10.82 -5.58
CA THR A 180 15.98 9.69 -6.21
C THR A 180 15.96 9.84 -7.72
N SER A 181 16.76 9.06 -8.44
CA SER A 181 16.70 9.02 -9.91
C SER A 181 15.33 8.57 -10.46
N GLU A 182 14.48 8.00 -9.62
CA GLU A 182 13.17 7.48 -9.98
C GLU A 182 12.03 8.44 -9.58
N GLY A 183 12.28 9.49 -8.79
CA GLY A 183 11.27 10.46 -8.36
C GLY A 183 11.36 10.82 -6.87
N THR A 184 10.42 11.66 -6.43
CA THR A 184 10.33 12.16 -5.06
C THR A 184 9.96 11.04 -4.11
N THR A 185 10.79 10.83 -3.09
CA THR A 185 10.64 9.75 -2.10
C THR A 185 10.42 10.32 -0.71
N PHE A 186 9.41 9.80 -0.03
CA PHE A 186 9.05 10.14 1.33
C PHE A 186 9.42 8.99 2.26
N VAL A 187 10.00 9.33 3.40
CA VAL A 187 10.39 8.37 4.45
C VAL A 187 9.71 8.75 5.74
N ILE A 188 9.05 7.79 6.39
CA ILE A 188 8.54 7.97 7.74
C ILE A 188 9.41 7.16 8.69
N ARG A 189 10.19 7.85 9.53
CA ARG A 189 11.13 7.25 10.49
C ARG A 189 10.59 7.32 11.90
N ARG A 190 10.80 6.27 12.67
CA ARG A 190 10.51 6.26 14.11
C ARG A 190 11.56 7.08 14.84
N MET A 191 11.11 7.97 15.73
CA MET A 191 12.03 8.81 16.51
C MET A 191 12.77 8.02 17.60
N GLU A 192 12.25 6.88 18.04
CA GLU A 192 12.86 6.05 19.08
C GLU A 192 14.21 5.46 18.65
N ASP A 193 14.31 5.00 17.39
CA ASP A 193 15.46 4.23 16.92
C ASP A 193 15.92 4.55 15.49
N ASP A 194 15.40 5.62 14.92
CA ASP A 194 15.70 6.15 13.58
C ASP A 194 15.46 5.17 12.40
N ARG A 195 14.80 4.04 12.67
CA ARG A 195 14.48 3.07 11.62
C ARG A 195 13.24 3.51 10.83
N PRO A 196 13.24 3.32 9.50
CA PRO A 196 12.09 3.65 8.66
C PRO A 196 10.96 2.65 8.91
N ALA A 197 9.76 3.16 9.13
CA ALA A 197 8.52 2.38 9.23
C ALA A 197 7.77 2.31 7.89
N PHE A 198 7.92 3.35 7.06
CA PHE A 198 7.22 3.45 5.78
C PHE A 198 8.06 4.22 4.76
N LEU A 199 8.01 3.78 3.51
CA LEU A 199 8.56 4.48 2.35
C LEU A 199 7.47 4.63 1.30
N SER A 200 7.40 5.81 0.71
CA SER A 200 6.57 6.06 -0.48
C SER A 200 7.38 6.80 -1.53
N ARG A 201 7.19 6.48 -2.81
CA ARG A 201 7.77 7.22 -3.92
C ARG A 201 6.67 7.64 -4.87
N TYR A 202 6.70 8.90 -5.26
CA TYR A 202 5.78 9.47 -6.24
C TYR A 202 6.52 9.85 -7.52
N CYS A 203 5.96 9.43 -8.65
CA CYS A 203 6.47 9.71 -9.98
C CYS A 203 5.33 10.32 -10.82
N PRO A 204 5.43 11.58 -11.28
CA PRO A 204 4.40 12.16 -12.15
C PRO A 204 4.37 11.46 -13.52
N LEU A 205 3.17 11.42 -14.14
CA LEU A 205 2.96 10.96 -15.52
C LEU A 205 2.90 12.13 -16.53
#